data_AF-A0A9W8DKK5-F1
#
_entry.id   AF-A0A9W8DKK5-F1
#
_cell.length_a   1.000
_cell.length_b   1.000
_cell.length_c   1.000
_cell.angle_alpha   90.00
_cell.angle_beta   90.00
_cell.angle_gamma   90.00
#
_symmetry.space_group_name_H-M   'P 1'
#
loop_
_entity.id
_entity.type
_entity.pdbx_description
1 polymer ?
#
loop_
_entity_poly.entity_id
_entity_poly.type
_entity_poly.pdbx_seq_one_letter_code
_entity_poly.pdbx_strand_id
1 'polypeptide(L)'
;IRVVGNDAGEKLSILAGTLARLDRRAPDYGVGNYNDFNTFYLQAASGTSGGSSGSPVLDIEGHAVALNAGGATSASSSFYLPLDRIVRALRYIKEGEPVPRGTLQTEFEHQSYDELRRLGLEATIEESMRQRFPAETGMLVVRSVLPKGPADQKLRPGDILVAVNDRPVTGFTPLFATVDDAVGRNITLTVCRGPQAYAVDLTVQDLHGITPSSFVEVGGGVVNQLSYQIARGYGQPVAGVYVASSGHMLGSGGVWRGSVIVAINNVPTPTLDAFVDAMQGLPDGCQVPVRHYQISRFHKELVSILHVDRHWYPFKRADRNDRTGIWDYTTYPPPPAVPSYEPCTTTLPKVDPKLAPADKVFHSVCTIDFYIPFLVDGAQNSSHYGPGIVLDAERGLVLCDRDTVHISCGDIFLTFGGSLIVPGQLLLLHPVYNFAIVCYNPALL
;
A
#
# COMPACT_ATOMS: atom_id res chain seq x y z
N ILE A 1 -26.45 25.88 8.13
CA ILE A 1 -26.41 24.81 7.09
C ILE A 1 -27.26 23.63 7.51
N ARG A 2 -27.67 22.80 6.55
CA ARG A 2 -28.31 21.50 6.78
C ARG A 2 -27.61 20.43 5.94
N VAL A 3 -27.27 19.30 6.54
CA VAL A 3 -26.77 18.11 5.83
C VAL A 3 -27.97 17.19 5.63
N VAL A 4 -28.25 16.82 4.39
CA VAL A 4 -29.41 16.01 4.03
C VAL A 4 -28.95 14.74 3.33
N GLY A 5 -29.15 13.59 3.96
CA GLY A 5 -28.74 12.31 3.39
C GLY A 5 -29.07 11.12 4.26
N ASN A 6 -28.36 10.01 4.07
CA ASN A 6 -28.47 8.87 4.97
C ASN A 6 -27.44 9.03 6.09
N ASP A 7 -27.78 8.72 7.33
CA ASP A 7 -26.82 8.81 8.45
C ASP A 7 -27.01 7.60 9.37
N ALA A 8 -25.91 6.91 9.71
CA ALA A 8 -25.95 5.66 10.49
C ALA A 8 -26.88 4.57 9.94
N GLY A 9 -27.17 4.56 8.63
CA GLY A 9 -28.11 3.63 8.00
C GLY A 9 -29.58 4.06 8.07
N GLU A 10 -29.88 5.16 8.76
CA GLU A 10 -31.18 5.82 8.68
C GLU A 10 -31.31 6.58 7.36
N LYS A 11 -32.48 6.51 6.74
CA LYS A 11 -32.78 7.21 5.48
C LYS A 11 -33.27 8.62 5.78
N LEU A 12 -32.82 9.61 5.00
CA LEU A 12 -33.29 11.01 5.04
C LEU A 12 -33.09 11.72 6.39
N SER A 13 -31.94 11.50 7.02
CA SER A 13 -31.52 12.26 8.19
C SER A 13 -31.18 13.70 7.78
N ILE A 14 -31.69 14.66 8.57
CA ILE A 14 -31.43 16.10 8.38
C ILE A 14 -30.69 16.61 9.60
N LEU A 15 -29.41 16.91 9.43
CA LEU A 15 -28.56 17.41 10.51
C LEU A 15 -28.32 18.91 10.33
N ALA A 16 -28.73 19.70 11.32
CA ALA A 16 -28.50 21.14 11.32
C ALA A 16 -27.13 21.47 11.94
N GLY A 17 -26.47 22.49 11.41
CA GLY A 17 -25.22 22.99 11.97
C GLY A 17 -24.91 24.42 11.53
N THR A 18 -23.94 25.03 12.20
CA THR A 18 -23.39 26.34 11.83
C THR A 18 -21.94 26.15 11.41
N LEU A 19 -21.56 26.73 10.27
CA LEU A 19 -20.17 26.71 9.82
C LEU A 19 -19.31 27.50 10.83
N ALA A 20 -18.32 26.84 11.39
CA ALA A 20 -17.38 27.40 12.34
C ALA A 20 -16.12 27.95 11.65
N ARG A 21 -15.71 27.34 10.54
CA ARG A 21 -14.56 27.75 9.71
C ARG A 21 -14.80 27.42 8.24
N LEU A 22 -14.16 28.20 7.36
CA LEU A 22 -14.26 28.05 5.89
C LEU A 22 -12.94 27.60 5.25
N ASP A 23 -11.84 27.69 5.99
CA ASP A 23 -10.46 27.51 5.55
C ASP A 23 -9.75 26.42 6.38
N ARG A 24 -10.51 25.44 6.88
CA ARG A 24 -9.95 24.37 7.72
C ARG A 24 -9.04 23.50 6.86
N ARG A 25 -7.91 23.07 7.44
CA ARG A 25 -7.06 22.02 6.85
C ARG A 25 -7.86 20.72 6.69
N ALA A 26 -7.47 19.91 5.71
CA ALA A 26 -7.99 18.56 5.55
C ALA A 26 -7.87 17.74 6.86
N PRO A 27 -8.81 16.82 7.11
CA PRO A 27 -8.77 15.97 8.31
C PRO A 27 -7.53 15.06 8.30
N ASP A 28 -6.92 14.89 9.47
CA ASP A 28 -5.78 14.01 9.71
C ASP A 28 -6.25 12.75 10.45
N TYR A 29 -6.16 11.62 9.77
CA TYR A 29 -6.51 10.28 10.22
C TYR A 29 -5.25 9.45 10.56
N GLY A 30 -4.07 10.05 10.58
CA GLY A 30 -2.81 9.42 10.94
C GLY A 30 -2.06 8.80 9.77
N VAL A 31 -0.80 8.44 10.05
CA VAL A 31 0.16 7.91 9.07
C VAL A 31 -0.30 6.55 8.53
N GLY A 32 -0.19 6.37 7.20
CA GLY A 32 -0.58 5.12 6.53
C GLY A 32 -2.08 4.97 6.31
N ASN A 33 -2.90 5.92 6.77
CA ASN A 33 -4.32 6.01 6.44
C ASN A 33 -4.53 6.97 5.27
N TYR A 34 -5.73 6.92 4.68
CA TYR A 34 -6.15 7.95 3.73
C TYR A 34 -6.23 9.28 4.47
N ASN A 35 -5.58 10.31 3.91
CA ASN A 35 -5.68 11.69 4.38
C ASN A 35 -5.90 12.57 3.15
N ASP A 36 -6.90 13.44 3.14
CA ASP A 36 -6.97 14.43 2.07
C ASP A 36 -5.90 15.52 2.30
N PHE A 37 -5.57 16.29 1.28
CA PHE A 37 -4.56 17.35 1.36
C PHE A 37 -4.67 18.30 0.18
N ASN A 38 -3.93 19.40 0.24
CA ASN A 38 -3.92 20.42 -0.80
C ASN A 38 -5.32 20.98 -1.13
N THR A 39 -6.19 21.06 -0.12
CA THR A 39 -7.52 21.63 -0.23
C THR A 39 -7.97 22.18 1.13
N PHE A 40 -8.88 23.15 1.08
CA PHE A 40 -9.60 23.60 2.26
C PHE A 40 -10.86 22.78 2.47
N TYR A 41 -11.29 22.74 3.72
CA TYR A 41 -12.55 22.20 4.16
C TYR A 41 -13.35 23.26 4.91
N LEU A 42 -14.67 23.22 4.74
CA LEU A 42 -15.59 23.89 5.66
C LEU A 42 -15.78 22.98 6.87
N GLN A 43 -15.88 23.57 8.05
CA GLN A 43 -16.07 22.81 9.29
C GLN A 43 -17.33 23.27 10.03
N ALA A 44 -18.09 22.32 10.55
CA ALA A 44 -19.17 22.59 11.52
C ALA A 44 -19.22 21.51 12.60
N ALA A 45 -19.84 21.85 13.73
CA ALA A 45 -20.34 20.86 14.67
C ALA A 45 -21.76 20.48 14.26
N SER A 46 -21.91 19.36 13.55
CA SER A 46 -23.22 18.86 13.10
C SER A 46 -23.52 17.41 13.50
N GLY A 47 -22.54 16.71 14.06
CA GLY A 47 -22.72 15.33 14.54
C GLY A 47 -22.91 14.28 13.43
N THR A 48 -22.54 14.58 12.19
CA THR A 48 -22.58 13.60 11.08
C THR A 48 -21.82 12.32 11.41
N SER A 49 -22.41 11.17 11.12
CA SER A 49 -21.82 9.86 11.35
C SER A 49 -21.50 9.13 10.04
N GLY A 50 -21.02 7.89 10.14
CA GLY A 50 -20.78 7.06 8.97
C GLY A 50 -22.06 6.84 8.16
N GLY A 51 -21.98 6.97 6.83
CA GLY A 51 -23.12 6.83 5.92
C GLY A 51 -23.59 8.16 5.30
N SER A 52 -23.30 9.31 5.93
CA SER A 52 -23.67 10.63 5.39
C SER A 52 -22.63 11.24 4.47
N SER A 53 -21.49 10.60 4.25
CA SER A 53 -20.49 11.04 3.27
C SER A 53 -21.06 11.04 1.85
N GLY A 54 -20.78 12.10 1.09
CA GLY A 54 -21.36 12.39 -0.22
C GLY A 54 -22.67 13.19 -0.17
N SER A 55 -23.25 13.42 1.02
CA SER A 55 -24.50 14.19 1.16
C SER A 55 -24.28 15.67 0.85
N PRO A 56 -25.25 16.36 0.22
CA PRO A 56 -25.19 17.80 0.05
C PRO A 56 -25.27 18.52 1.40
N VAL A 57 -24.50 19.60 1.52
CA VAL A 57 -24.58 20.57 2.61
C VAL A 57 -25.28 21.80 2.06
N LEU A 58 -26.44 22.13 2.62
CA LEU A 58 -27.33 23.18 2.14
C LEU A 58 -27.26 24.43 3.03
N ASP A 59 -27.35 25.62 2.43
CA ASP A 59 -27.57 26.86 3.17
C ASP A 59 -29.05 27.03 3.60
N ILE A 60 -29.41 28.22 4.09
CA ILE A 60 -30.78 28.52 4.56
C ILE A 60 -31.78 28.70 3.41
N GLU A 61 -31.32 28.93 2.19
CA GLU A 61 -32.12 29.11 0.98
C GLU A 61 -32.28 27.77 0.22
N GLY A 62 -31.56 26.73 0.63
CA GLY A 62 -31.59 25.41 0.02
C GLY A 62 -30.56 25.21 -1.08
N HIS A 63 -29.61 26.13 -1.25
CA HIS A 63 -28.52 25.97 -2.20
C HIS A 63 -27.43 25.06 -1.61
N ALA A 64 -26.89 24.17 -2.43
CA ALA A 64 -25.73 23.38 -2.04
C ALA A 64 -24.49 24.29 -1.95
N VAL A 65 -23.76 24.18 -0.84
CA VAL A 65 -22.53 24.96 -0.58
C VAL A 65 -21.28 24.07 -0.40
N ALA A 66 -21.47 22.78 -0.12
CA ALA A 66 -20.39 21.79 0.00
C ALA A 66 -20.93 20.36 -0.09
N LEU A 67 -20.02 19.37 -0.15
CA LEU A 67 -20.34 17.96 0.07
C LEU A 67 -19.79 17.48 1.40
N ASN A 68 -20.56 16.66 2.12
CA ASN A 68 -20.07 15.99 3.31
C ASN A 68 -18.97 14.97 2.95
N ALA A 69 -17.81 15.09 3.56
CA ALA A 69 -16.62 14.34 3.13
C ALA A 69 -15.91 13.62 4.26
N GLY A 70 -16.22 13.93 5.53
CA GLY A 70 -15.66 13.20 6.66
C GLY A 70 -16.09 13.77 8.00
N GLY A 71 -15.81 13.01 9.06
CA GLY A 71 -16.01 13.42 10.44
C GLY A 71 -14.86 13.00 11.33
N ALA A 72 -14.75 13.63 12.50
CA ALA A 72 -13.90 13.19 13.60
C ALA A 72 -14.78 12.70 14.76
N THR A 73 -14.68 11.41 15.09
CA THR A 73 -15.48 10.74 16.13
C THR A 73 -15.24 11.29 17.53
N SER A 74 -14.04 11.82 17.82
CA SER A 74 -13.68 12.34 19.14
C SER A 74 -14.08 13.80 19.39
N ALA A 75 -14.27 14.61 18.33
CA ALA A 75 -14.43 16.06 18.45
C ALA A 75 -15.78 16.58 17.91
N SER A 76 -16.72 15.68 17.57
CA SER A 76 -18.01 16.00 16.92
C SER A 76 -17.88 16.98 15.74
N SER A 77 -16.74 16.95 15.07
CA SER A 77 -16.39 17.87 13.99
C SER A 77 -16.68 17.21 12.65
N SER A 78 -17.48 17.89 11.83
CA SER A 78 -17.81 17.50 10.47
C SER A 78 -17.00 18.33 9.49
N PHE A 79 -16.51 17.69 8.43
CA PHE A 79 -15.68 18.28 7.39
C PHE A 79 -16.41 18.21 6.05
N TYR A 80 -16.58 19.36 5.42
CA TYR A 80 -17.28 19.50 4.15
C TYR A 80 -16.35 20.02 3.06
N LEU A 81 -16.35 19.36 1.91
CA LEU A 81 -15.55 19.73 0.75
C LEU A 81 -16.27 20.83 -0.04
N PRO A 82 -15.66 22.01 -0.25
CA PRO A 82 -16.24 23.09 -1.06
C PRO A 82 -16.52 22.69 -2.51
N LEU A 83 -17.51 23.32 -3.14
CA LEU A 83 -18.03 22.89 -4.42
C LEU A 83 -17.15 23.17 -5.64
N ASP A 84 -16.17 24.06 -5.59
CA ASP A 84 -15.39 24.49 -6.78
C ASP A 84 -14.84 23.30 -7.58
N ARG A 85 -14.21 22.36 -6.87
CA ARG A 85 -13.57 21.17 -7.47
C ARG A 85 -14.60 20.12 -7.89
N ILE A 86 -15.72 20.05 -7.17
CA ILE A 86 -16.83 19.14 -7.46
C ILE A 86 -17.54 19.58 -8.75
N VAL A 87 -17.86 20.87 -8.88
CA VAL A 87 -18.49 21.44 -10.09
C VAL A 87 -17.58 21.26 -11.30
N ARG A 88 -16.28 21.49 -11.15
CA ARG A 88 -15.30 21.21 -12.22
C ARG A 88 -15.33 19.74 -12.64
N ALA A 89 -15.27 18.81 -11.70
CA ALA A 89 -15.29 17.37 -12.01
C ALA A 89 -16.61 16.95 -12.67
N LEU A 90 -17.75 17.44 -12.15
CA LEU A 90 -19.08 17.15 -12.68
C LEU A 90 -19.22 17.58 -14.15
N ARG A 91 -18.62 18.70 -14.55
CA ARG A 91 -18.62 19.16 -15.95
C ARG A 91 -18.01 18.10 -16.89
N TYR A 92 -16.78 17.66 -16.59
CA TYR A 92 -16.10 16.63 -17.39
C TYR A 92 -16.87 15.31 -17.41
N ILE A 93 -17.40 14.88 -16.26
CA ILE A 93 -18.20 13.64 -16.17
C ILE A 93 -19.46 13.73 -17.05
N LYS A 94 -20.16 14.87 -17.06
CA LYS A 94 -21.33 15.09 -17.91
C LYS A 94 -20.99 15.10 -19.41
N GLU A 95 -19.79 15.57 -19.74
CA GLU A 95 -19.26 15.59 -21.11
C GLU A 95 -18.71 14.22 -21.55
N GLY A 96 -18.63 13.23 -20.64
CA GLY A 96 -18.03 11.92 -20.92
C GLY A 96 -16.51 11.95 -21.02
N GLU A 97 -15.90 13.04 -20.56
CA GLU A 97 -14.46 13.29 -20.63
C GLU A 97 -13.77 12.88 -19.31
N PRO A 98 -12.51 12.41 -19.36
CA PRO A 98 -11.75 12.13 -18.16
C PRO A 98 -11.50 13.42 -17.38
N VAL A 99 -11.68 13.39 -16.05
CA VAL A 99 -11.39 14.54 -15.18
C VAL A 99 -9.86 14.68 -15.07
N PRO A 100 -9.24 15.72 -15.66
CA PRO A 100 -7.79 15.85 -15.58
C PRO A 100 -7.40 16.26 -14.17
N ARG A 101 -6.38 15.58 -13.64
CA ARG A 101 -5.85 15.75 -12.29
C ARG A 101 -4.34 15.74 -12.32
N GLY A 102 -3.75 16.89 -12.04
CA GLY A 102 -2.30 17.05 -12.00
C GLY A 102 -1.74 16.90 -10.59
N THR A 103 -0.48 16.50 -10.50
CA THR A 103 0.27 16.46 -9.24
C THR A 103 1.72 16.84 -9.46
N LEU A 104 2.30 17.47 -8.43
CA LEU A 104 3.72 17.75 -8.32
C LEU A 104 4.39 16.83 -7.28
N GLN A 105 3.62 15.90 -6.72
CA GLN A 105 3.96 15.12 -5.52
C GLN A 105 4.45 16.00 -4.36
N THR A 106 3.83 17.17 -4.21
CA THR A 106 4.15 18.17 -3.19
C THR A 106 2.92 18.42 -2.33
N GLU A 107 3.11 18.40 -1.01
CA GLU A 107 2.10 18.86 -0.07
C GLU A 107 2.34 20.34 0.23
N PHE A 108 1.30 21.13 0.05
CA PHE A 108 1.23 22.54 0.39
C PHE A 108 0.36 22.73 1.61
N GLU A 109 0.69 23.70 2.44
CA GLU A 109 -0.17 24.15 3.53
C GLU A 109 -0.40 25.66 3.45
N HIS A 110 -1.57 26.10 3.88
CA HIS A 110 -1.85 27.53 4.00
C HIS A 110 -1.32 28.07 5.33
N GLN A 111 -0.60 29.19 5.28
CA GLN A 111 -0.01 29.87 6.42
C GLN A 111 -0.39 31.35 6.39
N SER A 112 -0.67 31.92 7.57
CA SER A 112 -0.98 33.35 7.69
C SER A 112 0.23 34.21 7.37
N TYR A 113 0.01 35.45 6.94
CA TYR A 113 1.10 36.38 6.67
C TYR A 113 2.09 36.57 7.84
N ASP A 114 1.62 36.45 9.09
CA ASP A 114 2.49 36.51 10.27
C ASP A 114 3.54 35.38 10.28
N GLU A 115 3.14 34.16 9.91
CA GLU A 115 4.06 33.03 9.76
C GLU A 115 4.92 33.18 8.49
N LEU A 116 4.36 33.71 7.40
CA LEU A 116 5.13 33.96 6.18
C LEU A 116 6.28 34.97 6.40
N ARG A 117 6.05 36.02 7.20
CA ARG A 117 7.10 36.96 7.60
C ARG A 117 8.23 36.28 8.37
N ARG A 118 7.90 35.31 9.24
CA ARG A 118 8.92 34.50 9.95
C ARG A 118 9.70 33.58 9.02
N LEU A 119 9.07 33.09 7.96
CA LEU A 119 9.72 32.33 6.88
C LEU A 119 10.54 33.22 5.92
N GLY A 120 10.47 34.54 6.06
CA GLY A 120 11.26 35.51 5.31
C GLY A 120 10.56 36.15 4.11
N LEU A 121 9.23 36.12 4.04
CA LEU A 121 8.48 36.84 3.02
C LEU A 121 8.77 38.35 3.11
N GLU A 122 9.12 38.94 1.97
CA GLU A 122 9.39 40.38 1.89
C GLU A 122 8.09 41.19 2.01
N ALA A 123 8.15 42.32 2.72
CA ALA A 123 6.99 43.18 2.95
C ALA A 123 6.36 43.70 1.65
N THR A 124 7.15 43.95 0.62
CA THR A 124 6.69 44.41 -0.71
C THR A 124 5.82 43.36 -1.40
N ILE A 125 6.19 42.08 -1.30
CA ILE A 125 5.42 40.96 -1.84
C ILE A 125 4.12 40.77 -1.06
N GLU A 126 4.20 40.81 0.28
CA GLU A 126 3.00 40.75 1.14
C GLU A 126 2.02 41.88 0.81
N GLU A 127 2.50 43.13 0.69
CA GLU A 127 1.67 44.28 0.35
C GLU A 127 0.99 44.10 -1.01
N SER A 128 1.74 43.66 -2.03
CA SER A 128 1.19 43.38 -3.35
C SER A 128 0.11 42.29 -3.32
N MET A 129 0.34 41.21 -2.58
CA MET A 129 -0.63 40.11 -2.45
C MET A 129 -1.90 40.55 -1.72
N ARG A 130 -1.78 41.33 -0.65
CA ARG A 130 -2.95 41.88 0.08
C ARG A 130 -3.75 42.86 -0.75
N GLN A 131 -3.10 43.68 -1.56
CA GLN A 131 -3.79 44.59 -2.49
C GLN A 131 -4.56 43.80 -3.56
N ARG A 132 -3.96 42.72 -4.09
CA ARG A 132 -4.57 41.91 -5.15
C ARG A 132 -5.65 40.95 -4.63
N PHE A 133 -5.49 40.44 -3.41
CA PHE A 133 -6.36 39.46 -2.77
C PHE A 133 -6.77 39.92 -1.36
N PRO A 134 -7.61 40.97 -1.24
CA PRO A 134 -7.94 41.58 0.05
C PRO A 134 -8.71 40.66 1.01
N ALA A 135 -9.35 39.61 0.50
CA ALA A 135 -10.07 38.62 1.30
C ALA A 135 -9.16 37.50 1.85
N GLU A 136 -7.94 37.36 1.30
CA GLU A 136 -7.03 36.28 1.66
C GLU A 136 -6.16 36.70 2.86
N THR A 137 -6.00 35.79 3.82
CA THR A 137 -5.30 36.04 5.08
C THR A 137 -3.90 35.43 5.12
N GLY A 138 -3.47 34.82 4.03
CA GLY A 138 -2.22 34.08 3.94
C GLY A 138 -1.91 33.61 2.52
N MET A 139 -0.95 32.68 2.44
CA MET A 139 -0.47 32.10 1.18
C MET A 139 -0.09 30.63 1.40
N LEU A 140 0.17 29.92 0.31
CA LEU A 140 0.61 28.53 0.35
C LEU A 140 2.12 28.41 0.58
N VAL A 141 2.50 27.45 1.40
CA VAL A 141 3.89 27.09 1.70
C VAL A 141 4.08 25.61 1.41
N VAL A 142 5.22 25.24 0.84
CA VAL A 142 5.61 23.84 0.65
C VAL A 142 5.83 23.21 2.03
N ARG A 143 5.01 22.21 2.37
CA ARG A 143 5.14 21.42 3.60
C ARG A 143 6.10 20.26 3.40
N SER A 144 5.94 19.52 2.30
CA SER A 144 6.79 18.37 1.97
C SER A 144 6.82 18.11 0.46
N VAL A 145 7.90 17.49 0.00
CA VAL A 145 8.10 17.07 -1.39
C VAL A 145 8.50 15.61 -1.36
N LEU A 146 7.84 14.77 -2.16
CA LEU A 146 8.22 13.36 -2.22
C LEU A 146 9.48 13.15 -3.07
N PRO A 147 10.41 12.29 -2.61
CA PRO A 147 11.59 11.96 -3.40
C PRO A 147 11.22 11.31 -4.74
N LYS A 148 12.00 11.56 -5.78
CA LYS A 148 11.79 11.13 -7.17
C LYS A 148 10.50 11.65 -7.83
N GLY A 149 9.74 12.52 -7.14
CA GLY A 149 8.60 13.21 -7.71
C GLY A 149 9.00 14.41 -8.58
N PRO A 150 8.06 15.03 -9.32
CA PRO A 150 8.35 16.14 -10.22
C PRO A 150 9.06 17.35 -9.60
N ALA A 151 8.78 17.60 -8.32
CA ALA A 151 9.34 18.71 -7.55
C ALA A 151 10.56 18.33 -6.69
N ASP A 152 10.98 17.06 -6.68
CA ASP A 152 12.14 16.62 -5.92
C ASP A 152 13.40 17.40 -6.32
N GLN A 153 14.20 17.79 -5.32
CA GLN A 153 15.38 18.66 -5.43
C GLN A 153 15.14 20.07 -5.98
N LYS A 154 13.91 20.40 -6.42
CA LYS A 154 13.56 21.70 -7.02
C LYS A 154 12.84 22.60 -6.01
N LEU A 155 11.81 22.06 -5.36
CA LEU A 155 11.12 22.70 -4.23
C LEU A 155 11.71 22.21 -2.91
N ARG A 156 11.58 23.02 -1.87
CA ARG A 156 12.00 22.69 -0.50
C ARG A 156 10.91 23.04 0.50
N PRO A 157 10.77 22.27 1.60
CA PRO A 157 9.93 22.67 2.72
C PRO A 157 10.24 24.10 3.17
N GLY A 158 9.21 24.91 3.32
CA GLY A 158 9.31 26.34 3.66
C GLY A 158 9.29 27.29 2.47
N ASP A 159 9.39 26.80 1.23
CA ASP A 159 9.21 27.64 0.04
C ASP A 159 7.79 28.22 0.00
N ILE A 160 7.67 29.54 -0.07
CA ILE A 160 6.38 30.27 -0.11
C ILE A 160 5.98 30.43 -1.56
N LEU A 161 4.82 29.91 -1.96
CA LEU A 161 4.32 30.02 -3.33
C LEU A 161 3.73 31.41 -3.59
N VAL A 162 4.30 32.12 -4.56
CA VAL A 162 3.90 33.48 -4.95
C VAL A 162 3.05 33.44 -6.22
N ALA A 163 3.46 32.68 -7.23
CA ALA A 163 2.77 32.62 -8.52
C ALA A 163 2.94 31.26 -9.22
N VAL A 164 2.03 30.98 -10.16
CA VAL A 164 2.14 29.90 -11.14
C VAL A 164 1.96 30.48 -12.54
N ASN A 165 2.91 30.24 -13.44
CA ASN A 165 2.94 30.82 -14.80
C ASN A 165 2.71 32.34 -14.78
N ASP A 166 3.47 33.05 -13.94
CA ASP A 166 3.38 34.50 -13.71
C ASP A 166 2.03 35.03 -13.19
N ARG A 167 1.10 34.14 -12.81
CA ARG A 167 -0.17 34.49 -12.19
C ARG A 167 -0.06 34.34 -10.67
N PRO A 168 -0.19 35.43 -9.90
CA PRO A 168 -0.23 35.36 -8.43
C PRO A 168 -1.30 34.40 -7.91
N VAL A 169 -0.94 33.60 -6.92
CA VAL A 169 -1.85 32.64 -6.27
C VAL A 169 -1.63 32.61 -4.76
N THR A 170 -2.71 32.47 -4.02
CA THR A 170 -2.71 32.44 -2.54
C THR A 170 -3.32 31.16 -1.98
N GLY A 171 -4.15 30.45 -2.77
CA GLY A 171 -4.93 29.30 -2.33
C GLY A 171 -4.86 28.08 -3.27
N PHE A 172 -5.43 26.97 -2.82
CA PHE A 172 -5.35 25.68 -3.51
C PHE A 172 -6.12 25.65 -4.83
N THR A 173 -7.34 26.21 -4.87
CA THR A 173 -8.20 26.19 -6.07
C THR A 173 -7.53 26.81 -7.30
N PRO A 174 -6.97 28.04 -7.26
CA PRO A 174 -6.31 28.61 -8.43
C PRO A 174 -5.00 27.90 -8.81
N LEU A 175 -4.24 27.39 -7.82
CA LEU A 175 -3.07 26.57 -8.07
C LEU A 175 -3.46 25.29 -8.84
N PHE A 176 -4.37 24.49 -8.29
CA PHE A 176 -4.73 23.20 -8.88
C PHE A 176 -5.61 23.31 -10.13
N ALA A 177 -6.28 24.44 -10.36
CA ALA A 177 -6.84 24.72 -11.69
C ALA A 177 -5.74 24.75 -12.75
N THR A 178 -4.64 25.46 -12.48
CA THR A 178 -3.50 25.56 -13.41
C THR A 178 -2.73 24.24 -13.53
N VAL A 179 -2.50 23.55 -12.40
CA VAL A 179 -1.80 22.26 -12.39
C VAL A 179 -2.61 21.21 -13.14
N ASP A 180 -3.91 21.06 -12.88
CA ASP A 180 -4.73 20.06 -13.58
C ASP A 180 -4.82 20.30 -15.08
N ASP A 181 -4.93 21.54 -15.51
CA ASP A 181 -5.04 21.86 -16.93
C ASP A 181 -3.69 21.62 -17.63
N ALA A 182 -2.58 21.60 -16.89
CA ALA A 182 -1.22 21.43 -17.41
C ALA A 182 -0.67 19.99 -17.29
N VAL A 183 -1.50 18.97 -17.03
CA VAL A 183 -1.05 17.56 -16.99
C VAL A 183 -0.21 17.20 -18.23
N GLY A 184 0.98 16.63 -17.99
CA GLY A 184 1.95 16.28 -19.04
C GLY A 184 2.74 17.46 -19.61
N ARG A 185 2.49 18.70 -19.14
CA ARG A 185 3.15 19.93 -19.61
C ARG A 185 3.95 20.58 -18.49
N ASN A 186 4.80 21.54 -18.86
CA ASN A 186 5.57 22.30 -17.89
C ASN A 186 4.77 23.50 -17.35
N ILE A 187 5.01 23.80 -16.07
CA ILE A 187 4.60 25.03 -15.40
C ILE A 187 5.82 25.63 -14.70
N THR A 188 5.78 26.94 -14.49
CA THR A 188 6.78 27.65 -13.69
C THR A 188 6.13 28.10 -12.40
N LEU A 189 6.67 27.67 -11.25
CA LEU A 189 6.29 28.21 -9.95
C LEU A 189 7.26 29.31 -9.55
N THR A 190 6.74 30.46 -9.17
CA THR A 190 7.52 31.49 -8.50
C THR A 190 7.39 31.29 -7.01
N VAL A 191 8.49 30.99 -6.33
CA VAL A 191 8.52 30.74 -4.89
C VAL A 191 9.53 31.65 -4.19
N CYS A 192 9.24 32.06 -2.97
CA CYS A 192 10.19 32.73 -2.10
C CYS A 192 10.80 31.73 -1.13
N ARG A 193 12.13 31.67 -1.10
CA ARG A 193 12.91 30.89 -0.13
C ARG A 193 13.69 31.87 0.72
N GLY A 194 13.15 32.18 1.89
CA GLY A 194 13.55 33.38 2.62
C GLY A 194 13.25 34.63 1.77
N PRO A 195 14.15 35.63 1.74
CA PRO A 195 13.91 36.88 1.01
C PRO A 195 14.12 36.76 -0.51
N GLN A 196 14.60 35.63 -1.01
CA GLN A 196 14.94 35.46 -2.42
C GLN A 196 13.82 34.76 -3.18
N ALA A 197 13.44 35.32 -4.34
CA ALA A 197 12.50 34.71 -5.27
C ALA A 197 13.23 33.77 -6.24
N TYR A 198 12.61 32.62 -6.51
CA TYR A 198 13.09 31.59 -7.42
C TYR A 198 11.98 31.23 -8.40
N ALA A 199 12.32 31.14 -9.69
CA ALA A 199 11.48 30.52 -10.69
C ALA A 199 11.84 29.03 -10.81
N VAL A 200 10.85 28.16 -10.66
CA VAL A 200 11.06 26.70 -10.60
C VAL A 200 10.20 26.04 -11.67
N ASP A 201 10.86 25.47 -12.68
CA ASP A 201 10.19 24.76 -13.77
C ASP A 201 9.91 23.30 -13.40
N LEU A 202 8.65 22.92 -13.48
CA LEU A 202 8.12 21.61 -13.09
C LEU A 202 7.29 21.03 -14.23
N THR A 203 7.45 19.74 -14.50
CA THR A 203 6.56 18.99 -15.38
C THR A 203 5.42 18.42 -14.55
N VAL A 204 4.18 18.77 -14.88
CA VAL A 204 3.03 18.24 -14.14
C VAL A 204 2.81 16.78 -14.48
N GLN A 205 2.76 15.93 -13.46
CA GLN A 205 2.46 14.52 -13.62
C GLN A 205 0.94 14.29 -13.55
N ASP A 206 0.45 13.31 -14.30
CA ASP A 206 -0.92 12.81 -14.16
C ASP A 206 -1.07 12.06 -12.83
N LEU A 207 -2.00 12.51 -11.99
CA LEU A 207 -2.31 11.87 -10.71
C LEU A 207 -2.91 10.48 -10.92
N HIS A 208 -3.73 10.29 -11.96
CA HIS A 208 -4.35 8.98 -12.23
C HIS A 208 -3.28 7.95 -12.62
N GLY A 209 -2.29 8.34 -13.41
CA GLY A 209 -1.17 7.48 -13.82
C GLY A 209 -0.27 6.96 -12.69
N ILE A 210 -0.25 7.61 -11.51
CA ILE A 210 0.48 7.12 -10.31
C ILE A 210 -0.45 6.56 -9.22
N THR A 211 -1.76 6.58 -9.46
CA THR A 211 -2.74 6.01 -8.54
C THR A 211 -2.98 4.57 -8.93
N PRO A 212 -2.83 3.60 -8.00
CA PRO A 212 -3.03 2.19 -8.34
C PRO A 212 -4.43 1.96 -8.90
N SER A 213 -4.49 1.48 -10.14
CA SER A 213 -5.70 1.08 -10.86
C SER A 213 -5.75 -0.41 -11.13
N SER A 214 -4.80 -1.17 -10.59
CA SER A 214 -4.71 -2.63 -10.73
C SER A 214 -4.08 -3.28 -9.51
N PHE A 215 -4.37 -4.56 -9.34
CA PHE A 215 -3.72 -5.42 -8.35
C PHE A 215 -3.51 -6.82 -8.92
N VAL A 216 -2.61 -7.58 -8.30
CA VAL A 216 -2.28 -8.95 -8.67
C VAL A 216 -2.55 -9.86 -7.47
N GLU A 217 -3.32 -10.92 -7.72
CA GLU A 217 -3.49 -12.04 -6.81
C GLU A 217 -2.46 -13.12 -7.14
N VAL A 218 -1.68 -13.54 -6.15
CA VAL A 218 -0.65 -14.58 -6.31
C VAL A 218 -0.35 -15.26 -4.98
N GLY A 219 -0.34 -16.59 -4.95
CA GLY A 219 0.00 -17.36 -3.75
C GLY A 219 -0.87 -17.02 -2.53
N GLY A 220 -2.15 -16.71 -2.77
CA GLY A 220 -3.13 -16.26 -1.77
C GLY A 220 -2.96 -14.80 -1.32
N GLY A 221 -1.90 -14.12 -1.76
CA GLY A 221 -1.60 -12.73 -1.47
C GLY A 221 -2.18 -11.76 -2.50
N VAL A 222 -2.17 -10.48 -2.15
CA VAL A 222 -2.57 -9.37 -3.02
C VAL A 222 -1.49 -8.30 -3.00
N VAL A 223 -0.97 -7.97 -4.18
CA VAL A 223 -0.01 -6.89 -4.36
C VAL A 223 -0.51 -5.84 -5.35
N ASN A 224 -0.11 -4.59 -5.17
CA ASN A 224 -0.42 -3.49 -6.07
C ASN A 224 0.74 -2.49 -6.14
N GLN A 225 0.67 -1.50 -7.03
CA GLN A 225 1.64 -0.42 -7.01
C GLN A 225 1.51 0.38 -5.70
N LEU A 226 2.62 0.88 -5.16
CA LEU A 226 2.58 1.74 -3.97
C LEU A 226 1.82 3.04 -4.27
N SER A 227 0.72 3.29 -3.55
CA SER A 227 -0.11 4.46 -3.79
C SER A 227 0.55 5.75 -3.30
N TYR A 228 0.25 6.87 -3.97
CA TYR A 228 0.71 8.20 -3.55
C TYR A 228 0.29 8.53 -2.12
N GLN A 229 -0.90 8.10 -1.68
CA GLN A 229 -1.37 8.31 -0.30
C GLN A 229 -0.47 7.65 0.75
N ILE A 230 -0.12 6.37 0.54
CA ILE A 230 0.76 5.64 1.47
C ILE A 230 2.19 6.19 1.37
N ALA A 231 2.71 6.37 0.16
CA ALA A 231 4.04 6.91 -0.06
C ALA A 231 4.22 8.27 0.62
N ARG A 232 3.23 9.16 0.51
CA ARG A 232 3.22 10.47 1.16
C ARG A 232 3.25 10.37 2.69
N GLY A 233 2.43 9.48 3.26
CA GLY A 233 2.40 9.27 4.71
C GLY A 233 3.76 8.86 5.32
N TYR A 234 4.60 8.17 4.54
CA TYR A 234 5.92 7.72 4.97
C TYR A 234 7.10 8.49 4.32
N GLY A 235 6.82 9.54 3.55
CA GLY A 235 7.85 10.33 2.86
C GLY A 235 8.68 9.52 1.85
N GLN A 236 8.06 8.54 1.19
CA GLN A 236 8.71 7.63 0.23
C GLN A 236 8.41 8.05 -1.22
N PRO A 237 9.24 7.62 -2.20
CA PRO A 237 8.89 7.69 -3.61
C PRO A 237 7.59 6.91 -3.90
N VAL A 238 6.79 7.41 -4.86
CA VAL A 238 5.60 6.69 -5.36
C VAL A 238 6.04 5.62 -6.37
N ALA A 239 6.66 4.56 -5.88
CA ALA A 239 7.19 3.47 -6.71
C ALA A 239 7.27 2.14 -5.95
N GLY A 240 7.35 1.04 -6.69
CA GLY A 240 7.48 -0.31 -6.14
C GLY A 240 6.15 -1.03 -5.94
N VAL A 241 6.26 -2.29 -5.54
CA VAL A 241 5.12 -3.21 -5.39
C VAL A 241 4.79 -3.38 -3.93
N TYR A 242 3.66 -2.82 -3.52
CA TYR A 242 3.14 -2.83 -2.17
C TYR A 242 2.33 -4.10 -1.89
N VAL A 243 2.59 -4.74 -0.75
CA VAL A 243 1.89 -5.91 -0.27
C VAL A 243 0.65 -5.48 0.51
N ALA A 244 -0.52 -5.55 -0.14
CA ALA A 244 -1.81 -5.24 0.46
C ALA A 244 -2.31 -6.38 1.35
N SER A 245 -2.06 -7.63 0.93
CA SER A 245 -2.26 -8.85 1.71
C SER A 245 -1.12 -9.81 1.43
N SER A 246 -0.51 -10.39 2.46
CA SER A 246 0.57 -11.35 2.28
C SER A 246 0.08 -12.69 1.77
N GLY A 247 -1.12 -13.10 2.18
CA GLY A 247 -1.60 -14.45 1.88
C GLY A 247 -0.64 -15.54 2.34
N HIS A 248 -0.76 -16.71 1.70
CA HIS A 248 0.01 -17.89 2.03
C HIS A 248 1.49 -17.74 1.65
N MET A 249 1.77 -17.46 0.38
CA MET A 249 3.11 -17.45 -0.20
C MET A 249 4.01 -16.32 0.36
N LEU A 250 3.54 -15.07 0.34
CA LEU A 250 4.35 -13.96 0.86
C LEU A 250 4.43 -14.00 2.39
N GLY A 251 3.39 -14.51 3.06
CA GLY A 251 3.34 -14.65 4.51
C GLY A 251 4.38 -15.66 5.04
N SER A 252 4.49 -16.84 4.40
CA SER A 252 5.50 -17.84 4.77
C SER A 252 6.93 -17.34 4.54
N GLY A 253 7.14 -16.50 3.53
CA GLY A 253 8.42 -15.81 3.29
C GLY A 253 8.68 -14.59 4.19
N GLY A 254 7.83 -14.29 5.17
CA GLY A 254 7.99 -13.14 6.09
C GLY A 254 7.76 -11.77 5.43
N VAL A 255 7.19 -11.74 4.22
CA VAL A 255 6.85 -10.53 3.48
C VAL A 255 5.44 -10.07 3.89
N TRP A 256 5.35 -9.47 5.08
CA TRP A 256 4.09 -9.05 5.70
C TRP A 256 3.40 -7.89 4.98
N ARG A 257 2.10 -7.71 5.23
CA ARG A 257 1.33 -6.54 4.79
C ARG A 257 2.08 -5.25 5.13
N GLY A 258 2.03 -4.28 4.23
CA GLY A 258 2.78 -3.03 4.37
C GLY A 258 4.23 -3.11 3.89
N SER A 259 4.68 -4.28 3.41
CA SER A 259 5.98 -4.41 2.75
C SER A 259 5.94 -3.83 1.34
N VAL A 260 7.08 -3.33 0.87
CA VAL A 260 7.34 -3.02 -0.54
C VAL A 260 8.39 -3.99 -1.06
N ILE A 261 8.06 -4.70 -2.13
CA ILE A 261 8.93 -5.67 -2.79
C ILE A 261 9.87 -4.90 -3.71
N VAL A 262 11.17 -5.13 -3.53
CA VAL A 262 12.27 -4.51 -4.29
C VAL A 262 12.72 -5.41 -5.42
N ALA A 263 12.85 -6.71 -5.15
CA ALA A 263 13.25 -7.71 -6.13
C ALA A 263 12.76 -9.10 -5.77
N ILE A 264 12.54 -9.94 -6.79
CA ILE A 264 12.24 -11.36 -6.65
C ILE A 264 13.25 -12.14 -7.49
N ASN A 265 13.87 -13.15 -6.91
CA ASN A 265 14.93 -13.93 -7.54
C ASN A 265 16.03 -13.04 -8.13
N ASN A 266 16.42 -12.00 -7.39
CA ASN A 266 17.37 -10.96 -7.81
C ASN A 266 16.94 -10.12 -9.03
N VAL A 267 15.73 -10.28 -9.54
CA VAL A 267 15.15 -9.45 -10.60
C VAL A 267 14.43 -8.25 -9.95
N PRO A 268 14.82 -6.99 -10.26
CA PRO A 268 14.16 -5.82 -9.71
C PRO A 268 12.68 -5.73 -10.12
N THR A 269 11.82 -5.33 -9.18
CA THR A 269 10.36 -5.21 -9.39
C THR A 269 9.88 -3.76 -9.16
N PRO A 270 10.32 -2.77 -9.97
CA PRO A 270 9.96 -1.37 -9.77
C PRO A 270 8.47 -1.07 -10.06
N THR A 271 7.83 -1.95 -10.83
CA THR A 271 6.41 -1.85 -11.23
C THR A 271 5.70 -3.18 -10.99
N LEU A 272 4.36 -3.12 -10.98
CA LEU A 272 3.53 -4.31 -10.89
C LEU A 272 3.75 -5.26 -12.09
N ASP A 273 3.99 -4.71 -13.30
CA ASP A 273 4.31 -5.51 -14.50
C ASP A 273 5.64 -6.26 -14.32
N ALA A 274 6.69 -5.57 -13.86
CA ALA A 274 7.99 -6.20 -13.61
C ALA A 274 7.90 -7.30 -12.54
N PHE A 275 7.04 -7.14 -11.53
CA PHE A 275 6.74 -8.20 -10.58
C PHE A 275 6.05 -9.39 -11.24
N VAL A 276 5.06 -9.15 -12.10
CA VAL A 276 4.36 -10.21 -12.82
C VAL A 276 5.35 -10.99 -13.70
N ASP A 277 6.17 -10.30 -14.48
CA ASP A 277 7.16 -10.90 -15.37
C ASP A 277 8.16 -11.75 -14.58
N ALA A 278 8.67 -11.22 -13.46
CA ALA A 278 9.56 -11.96 -12.58
C ALA A 278 8.91 -13.23 -12.03
N MET A 279 7.65 -13.17 -11.60
CA MET A 279 6.90 -14.32 -11.06
C MET A 279 6.48 -15.33 -12.13
N GLN A 280 6.24 -14.92 -13.38
CA GLN A 280 5.90 -15.84 -14.48
C GLN A 280 7.06 -16.79 -14.81
N GLY A 281 8.29 -16.33 -14.67
CA GLY A 281 9.49 -17.15 -14.92
C GLY A 281 9.81 -18.18 -13.85
N LEU A 282 9.08 -18.20 -12.72
CA LEU A 282 9.39 -19.07 -11.59
C LEU A 282 8.56 -20.36 -11.62
N PRO A 283 9.21 -21.54 -11.58
CA PRO A 283 8.51 -22.79 -11.37
C PRO A 283 7.80 -22.85 -10.01
N ASP A 284 6.74 -23.64 -9.94
CA ASP A 284 6.07 -23.95 -8.68
C ASP A 284 6.99 -24.72 -7.71
N GLY A 285 6.89 -24.46 -6.41
CA GLY A 285 7.67 -25.10 -5.36
C GLY A 285 9.13 -24.65 -5.25
N CYS A 286 9.63 -23.80 -6.17
CA CYS A 286 11.01 -23.33 -6.08
C CYS A 286 11.20 -22.31 -4.94
N GLN A 287 12.41 -22.27 -4.39
CA GLN A 287 12.80 -21.28 -3.39
C GLN A 287 13.61 -20.17 -4.05
N VAL A 288 13.17 -18.93 -3.89
CA VAL A 288 13.87 -17.76 -4.43
C VAL A 288 14.10 -16.70 -3.37
N PRO A 289 15.21 -15.95 -3.44
CA PRO A 289 15.39 -14.80 -2.56
C PRO A 289 14.38 -13.70 -2.93
N VAL A 290 13.74 -13.11 -1.93
CA VAL A 290 12.91 -11.91 -2.07
C VAL A 290 13.54 -10.78 -1.25
N ARG A 291 13.73 -9.64 -1.89
CA ARG A 291 14.23 -8.41 -1.26
C ARG A 291 13.04 -7.49 -1.02
N HIS A 292 12.83 -7.07 0.21
CA HIS A 292 11.71 -6.21 0.58
C HIS A 292 12.03 -5.33 1.78
N TYR A 293 11.21 -4.32 2.04
CA TYR A 293 11.26 -3.56 3.29
C TYR A 293 9.84 -3.25 3.76
N GLN A 294 9.67 -3.05 5.07
CA GLN A 294 8.41 -2.52 5.62
C GLN A 294 8.33 -1.02 5.34
N ILE A 295 7.21 -0.50 4.83
CA ILE A 295 7.08 0.92 4.44
C ILE A 295 7.42 1.89 5.59
N SER A 296 7.12 1.50 6.83
CA SER A 296 7.46 2.25 8.05
C SER A 296 8.94 2.21 8.43
N ARG A 297 9.72 1.30 7.83
CA ARG A 297 11.14 1.05 8.10
C ARG A 297 11.92 0.92 6.79
N PHE A 298 11.72 1.85 5.86
CA PHE A 298 12.29 1.80 4.52
C PHE A 298 13.83 1.74 4.46
N HIS A 299 14.52 2.21 5.49
CA HIS A 299 15.98 2.09 5.60
C HIS A 299 16.47 0.66 5.91
N LYS A 300 15.58 -0.25 6.31
CA LYS A 300 15.90 -1.63 6.65
C LYS A 300 15.37 -2.56 5.57
N GLU A 301 16.20 -2.79 4.57
CA GLU A 301 15.95 -3.83 3.59
C GLU A 301 16.21 -5.21 4.20
N LEU A 302 15.31 -6.15 3.91
CA LEU A 302 15.35 -7.53 4.35
C LEU A 302 15.46 -8.44 3.13
N VAL A 303 16.20 -9.54 3.30
CA VAL A 303 16.23 -10.63 2.34
C VAL A 303 15.68 -11.86 3.05
N SER A 304 14.66 -12.47 2.47
CA SER A 304 14.09 -13.73 2.94
C SER A 304 13.95 -14.70 1.77
N ILE A 305 13.63 -15.96 2.08
CA ILE A 305 13.38 -17.00 1.08
C ILE A 305 11.88 -17.12 0.88
N LEU A 306 11.44 -16.96 -0.36
CA LEU A 306 10.08 -17.15 -0.80
C LEU A 306 9.94 -18.54 -1.41
N HIS A 307 9.03 -19.35 -0.88
CA HIS A 307 8.58 -20.58 -1.53
C HIS A 307 7.51 -20.21 -2.53
N VAL A 308 7.78 -20.40 -3.82
CA VAL A 308 6.86 -20.02 -4.89
C VAL A 308 5.68 -20.98 -4.91
N ASP A 309 4.48 -20.47 -4.63
CA ASP A 309 3.23 -21.21 -4.75
C ASP A 309 2.43 -20.70 -5.95
N ARG A 310 2.15 -21.64 -6.87
CA ARG A 310 1.42 -21.44 -8.11
C ARG A 310 0.36 -22.54 -8.32
N HIS A 311 0.09 -23.36 -7.31
CA HIS A 311 -0.84 -24.49 -7.40
C HIS A 311 -2.05 -24.37 -6.45
N TRP A 312 -1.95 -23.69 -5.30
CA TRP A 312 -3.10 -23.48 -4.42
C TRP A 312 -3.99 -22.30 -4.83
N TYR A 313 -3.41 -21.27 -5.45
CA TYR A 313 -4.09 -20.02 -5.77
C TYR A 313 -3.92 -19.60 -7.23
N PRO A 314 -4.91 -18.90 -7.80
CA PRO A 314 -4.76 -18.33 -9.14
C PRO A 314 -3.65 -17.28 -9.14
N PHE A 315 -2.90 -17.24 -10.23
CA PHE A 315 -2.08 -16.09 -10.57
C PHE A 315 -2.81 -15.24 -11.59
N LYS A 316 -3.35 -14.11 -11.15
CA LYS A 316 -4.18 -13.25 -12.01
C LYS A 316 -4.02 -11.79 -11.64
N ARG A 317 -4.29 -10.93 -12.61
CA ARG A 317 -4.36 -9.49 -12.45
C ARG A 317 -5.80 -9.03 -12.55
N ALA A 318 -6.14 -8.02 -11.76
CA ALA A 318 -7.39 -7.29 -11.84
C ALA A 318 -7.09 -5.84 -12.22
N ASP A 319 -7.67 -5.36 -13.31
CA ASP A 319 -7.59 -3.97 -13.76
C ASP A 319 -8.93 -3.27 -13.56
N ARG A 320 -8.90 -2.04 -13.05
CA ARG A 320 -10.11 -1.26 -12.78
C ARG A 320 -10.76 -0.85 -14.10
N ASN A 321 -12.03 -1.20 -14.29
CA ASN A 321 -12.80 -0.77 -15.46
C ASN A 321 -13.76 0.35 -15.09
N ASP A 322 -13.37 1.58 -15.43
CA ASP A 322 -14.16 2.79 -15.14
C ASP A 322 -15.47 2.87 -15.95
N ARG A 323 -15.64 2.07 -17.01
CA ARG A 323 -16.87 2.06 -17.82
C ARG A 323 -17.93 1.13 -17.22
N THR A 324 -17.52 -0.02 -16.71
CA THR A 324 -18.43 -1.04 -16.17
C THR A 324 -18.58 -0.92 -14.65
N GLY A 325 -17.62 -0.29 -13.97
CA GLY A 325 -17.58 -0.19 -12.51
C GLY A 325 -17.13 -1.48 -11.81
N ILE A 326 -16.64 -2.47 -12.57
CA ILE A 326 -16.12 -3.75 -12.07
C ILE A 326 -14.62 -3.89 -12.37
N TRP A 327 -14.02 -4.99 -11.92
CA TRP A 327 -12.63 -5.34 -12.21
C TRP A 327 -12.57 -6.32 -13.38
N ASP A 328 -11.72 -6.04 -14.36
CA ASP A 328 -11.42 -6.94 -15.45
C ASP A 328 -10.27 -7.86 -15.05
N TYR A 329 -10.51 -9.17 -15.04
CA TYR A 329 -9.52 -10.15 -14.61
C TYR A 329 -8.79 -10.79 -15.78
N THR A 330 -7.46 -10.84 -15.69
CA THR A 330 -6.59 -11.57 -16.61
C THR A 330 -5.83 -12.64 -15.83
N THR A 331 -6.10 -13.92 -16.13
CA THR A 331 -5.37 -15.05 -15.54
C THR A 331 -4.10 -15.32 -16.33
N TYR A 332 -2.98 -15.47 -15.63
CA TYR A 332 -1.69 -15.77 -16.22
C TYR A 332 -1.49 -17.27 -16.48
N PRO A 333 -0.57 -17.66 -17.38
CA PRO A 333 -0.30 -19.06 -17.68
C PRO A 333 0.10 -19.87 -16.44
N PRO A 334 -0.09 -21.20 -16.45
CA PRO A 334 0.44 -22.06 -15.40
C PRO A 334 1.98 -21.90 -15.27
N PRO A 335 2.54 -22.23 -14.10
CA PRO A 335 3.99 -22.11 -13.87
C PRO A 335 4.78 -22.95 -14.89
N PRO A 336 6.01 -22.55 -15.24
CA PRO A 336 6.94 -23.39 -15.96
C PRO A 336 7.10 -24.76 -15.29
N ALA A 337 7.48 -25.78 -16.07
CA ALA A 337 7.68 -27.12 -15.54
C ALA A 337 8.62 -27.09 -14.33
N VAL A 338 8.19 -27.73 -13.23
CA VAL A 338 8.98 -27.87 -12.00
C VAL A 338 10.29 -28.58 -12.38
N PRO A 339 11.47 -27.99 -12.11
CA PRO A 339 12.70 -28.76 -12.23
C PRO A 339 12.57 -29.96 -11.29
N SER A 340 12.80 -31.17 -11.81
CA SER A 340 12.82 -32.37 -10.98
C SER A 340 13.78 -32.16 -9.82
N TYR A 341 13.35 -32.45 -8.59
CA TYR A 341 14.27 -32.49 -7.46
C TYR A 341 15.43 -33.42 -7.82
N GLU A 342 16.65 -32.88 -7.82
CA GLU A 342 17.84 -33.67 -8.09
C GLU A 342 18.34 -34.30 -6.79
N PRO A 343 18.82 -35.56 -6.82
CA PRO A 343 19.43 -36.18 -5.66
C PRO A 343 20.57 -35.33 -5.12
N CYS A 344 20.56 -35.08 -3.82
CA CYS A 344 21.57 -34.27 -3.15
C CYS A 344 22.07 -35.00 -1.90
N THR A 345 23.28 -34.69 -1.47
CA THR A 345 23.85 -35.25 -0.23
C THR A 345 24.18 -34.12 0.74
N THR A 346 23.93 -34.33 2.03
CA THR A 346 24.31 -33.38 3.08
C THR A 346 25.21 -34.02 4.14
N THR A 347 25.96 -33.18 4.84
CA THR A 347 26.80 -33.60 5.97
C THR A 347 26.10 -33.29 7.28
N LEU A 348 25.98 -34.29 8.15
CA LEU A 348 25.39 -34.08 9.46
C LEU A 348 26.37 -33.34 10.39
N PRO A 349 25.87 -32.42 11.24
CA PRO A 349 26.69 -31.74 12.23
C PRO A 349 27.30 -32.74 13.21
N LYS A 350 28.56 -32.51 13.59
CA LYS A 350 29.22 -33.28 14.65
C LYS A 350 28.56 -32.96 15.99
N VAL A 351 28.01 -33.98 16.64
CA VAL A 351 27.39 -33.85 17.96
C VAL A 351 28.50 -33.76 19.03
N ASP A 352 28.33 -32.88 20.02
CA ASP A 352 29.24 -32.80 21.17
C ASP A 352 29.29 -34.19 21.87
N PRO A 353 30.48 -34.76 22.13
CA PRO A 353 30.61 -36.05 22.83
C PRO A 353 29.85 -36.13 24.17
N LYS A 354 29.58 -34.98 24.82
CA LYS A 354 28.76 -34.89 26.04
C LYS A 354 27.28 -35.22 25.81
N LEU A 355 26.82 -35.19 24.56
CA LEU A 355 25.46 -35.55 24.13
C LEU A 355 25.41 -36.96 23.52
N ALA A 356 26.23 -37.88 24.01
CA ALA A 356 26.49 -39.20 23.43
C ALA A 356 25.28 -40.05 22.95
N PRO A 357 24.05 -39.97 23.52
CA PRO A 357 22.90 -40.64 22.93
C PRO A 357 22.43 -40.01 21.62
N ALA A 358 22.60 -38.69 21.47
CA ALA A 358 22.11 -37.92 20.32
C ALA A 358 22.83 -38.30 19.02
N ASP A 359 24.12 -38.58 19.07
CA ASP A 359 24.91 -38.99 17.89
C ASP A 359 24.37 -40.28 17.24
N LYS A 360 23.75 -41.16 18.03
CA LYS A 360 23.16 -42.41 17.54
C LYS A 360 21.80 -42.23 16.84
N VAL A 361 21.07 -41.17 17.19
CA VAL A 361 19.69 -40.94 16.71
C VAL A 361 19.60 -39.77 15.75
N PHE A 362 20.63 -38.92 15.66
CA PHE A 362 20.65 -37.72 14.83
C PHE A 362 20.39 -38.04 13.34
N HIS A 363 20.89 -39.17 12.87
CA HIS A 363 20.66 -39.68 11.51
C HIS A 363 19.19 -40.02 11.22
N SER A 364 18.39 -40.25 12.26
CA SER A 364 16.97 -40.58 12.17
C SER A 364 16.06 -39.38 12.42
N VAL A 365 16.62 -38.16 12.51
CA VAL A 365 15.85 -36.94 12.76
C VAL A 365 15.92 -36.02 11.56
N CYS A 366 14.77 -35.47 11.18
CA CYS A 366 14.64 -34.37 10.24
C CYS A 366 13.79 -33.27 10.88
N THR A 367 13.73 -32.11 10.23
CA THR A 367 12.69 -31.12 10.54
C THR A 367 11.64 -31.13 9.46
N ILE A 368 10.43 -30.73 9.81
CA ILE A 368 9.29 -30.68 8.90
C ILE A 368 8.76 -29.25 8.94
N ASP A 369 8.67 -28.65 7.77
CA ASP A 369 7.94 -27.40 7.53
C ASP A 369 6.61 -27.76 6.85
N PHE A 370 5.51 -27.28 7.43
CA PHE A 370 4.17 -27.51 6.90
C PHE A 370 3.47 -26.17 6.68
N TYR A 371 3.11 -25.91 5.43
CA TYR A 371 2.44 -24.68 5.03
C TYR A 371 1.01 -24.97 4.62
N ILE A 372 0.07 -24.29 5.28
CA ILE A 372 -1.36 -24.45 5.06
C ILE A 372 -1.85 -23.31 4.18
N PRO A 373 -2.44 -23.60 3.00
CA PRO A 373 -3.02 -22.57 2.15
C PRO A 373 -4.25 -21.94 2.83
N PHE A 374 -5.19 -22.76 3.29
CA PHE A 374 -6.46 -22.30 3.84
C PHE A 374 -6.57 -22.62 5.33
N LEU A 375 -6.89 -21.62 6.15
CA LEU A 375 -7.17 -21.80 7.57
C LEU A 375 -8.54 -22.46 7.76
N VAL A 376 -8.58 -23.77 7.58
CA VAL A 376 -9.75 -24.64 7.78
C VAL A 376 -9.52 -25.58 8.96
N ASP A 377 -10.55 -26.34 9.36
CA ASP A 377 -10.47 -27.35 10.42
C ASP A 377 -9.90 -26.83 11.77
N GLY A 378 -10.11 -25.55 12.05
CA GLY A 378 -9.66 -24.90 13.29
C GLY A 378 -8.19 -24.49 13.31
N ALA A 379 -7.47 -24.61 12.19
CA ALA A 379 -6.11 -24.09 12.04
C ALA A 379 -6.07 -22.58 12.30
N GLN A 380 -5.19 -22.15 13.22
CA GLN A 380 -5.02 -20.73 13.56
C GLN A 380 -3.86 -20.08 12.80
N ASN A 381 -2.86 -20.89 12.44
CA ASN A 381 -1.65 -20.45 11.75
C ASN A 381 -1.54 -21.16 10.40
N SER A 382 -0.93 -20.48 9.44
CA SER A 382 -0.71 -21.02 8.09
C SER A 382 0.67 -21.67 7.92
N SER A 383 1.50 -21.67 8.98
CA SER A 383 2.86 -22.18 8.96
C SER A 383 3.12 -22.91 10.27
N HIS A 384 3.56 -24.15 10.15
CA HIS A 384 3.91 -25.03 11.25
C HIS A 384 5.30 -25.61 11.00
N TYR A 385 6.03 -25.83 12.07
CA TYR A 385 7.37 -26.41 12.02
C TYR A 385 7.54 -27.33 13.21
N GLY A 386 8.17 -28.48 12.99
CA GLY A 386 8.48 -29.39 14.08
C GLY A 386 9.40 -30.54 13.68
N PRO A 387 9.76 -31.39 14.64
CA PRO A 387 10.65 -32.51 14.41
C PRO A 387 9.94 -33.67 13.70
N GLY A 388 10.68 -34.38 12.85
CA GLY A 388 10.29 -35.65 12.27
C GLY A 388 11.26 -36.77 12.66
N ILE A 389 10.76 -37.97 12.89
CA ILE A 389 11.55 -39.18 13.15
C ILE A 389 11.41 -40.14 11.97
N VAL A 390 12.52 -40.45 11.31
CA VAL A 390 12.56 -41.44 10.23
C VAL A 390 12.25 -42.83 10.80
N LEU A 391 11.12 -43.41 10.39
CA LEU A 391 10.70 -44.76 10.77
C LEU A 391 11.28 -45.81 9.82
N ASP A 392 11.37 -45.47 8.54
CA ASP A 392 11.84 -46.36 7.48
C ASP A 392 12.51 -45.52 6.38
N ALA A 393 13.83 -45.60 6.26
CA ALA A 393 14.59 -44.84 5.28
C ALA A 393 14.46 -45.40 3.86
N GLU A 394 14.23 -46.71 3.69
CA GLU A 394 14.07 -47.35 2.38
C GLU A 394 12.74 -46.97 1.73
N ARG A 395 11.69 -46.79 2.55
CA ARG A 395 10.37 -46.35 2.12
C ARG A 395 10.14 -44.85 2.27
N GLY A 396 11.07 -44.14 2.89
CA GLY A 396 11.00 -42.71 3.14
C GLY A 396 9.90 -42.30 4.12
N LEU A 397 9.64 -43.08 5.17
CA LEU A 397 8.59 -42.79 6.15
C LEU A 397 9.10 -42.00 7.35
N VAL A 398 8.38 -40.95 7.71
CA VAL A 398 8.69 -40.05 8.83
C VAL A 398 7.47 -39.89 9.72
N LEU A 399 7.65 -40.08 11.02
CA LEU A 399 6.66 -39.80 12.06
C LEU A 399 6.81 -38.36 12.55
N CYS A 400 5.70 -37.65 12.67
CA CYS A 400 5.64 -36.38 13.39
C CYS A 400 4.40 -36.31 14.27
N ASP A 401 4.36 -35.34 15.17
CA ASP A 401 3.15 -35.01 15.92
C ASP A 401 2.15 -34.25 15.02
N ARG A 402 0.90 -34.11 15.48
CA ARG A 402 -0.11 -33.37 14.73
C ARG A 402 0.03 -31.86 14.88
N ASP A 403 0.67 -31.31 15.92
CA ASP A 403 0.91 -29.86 15.96
C ASP A 403 1.78 -29.40 14.78
N THR A 404 2.70 -30.26 14.35
CA THR A 404 3.49 -30.10 13.12
C THR A 404 2.64 -30.27 11.86
N VAL A 405 1.93 -31.39 11.71
CA VAL A 405 1.03 -31.65 10.56
C VAL A 405 -0.36 -32.03 11.07
N HIS A 406 -1.27 -31.06 11.22
CA HIS A 406 -2.58 -31.28 11.86
C HIS A 406 -3.74 -31.48 10.88
N ILE A 407 -3.60 -31.06 9.63
CA ILE A 407 -4.62 -31.19 8.57
C ILE A 407 -4.03 -31.86 7.33
N SER A 408 -4.91 -32.32 6.43
CA SER A 408 -4.51 -33.00 5.20
C SER A 408 -4.18 -32.07 4.02
N CYS A 409 -4.51 -30.79 4.14
CA CYS A 409 -4.34 -29.81 3.07
C CYS A 409 -3.15 -28.89 3.37
N GLY A 410 -2.05 -29.06 2.63
CA GLY A 410 -0.90 -28.17 2.70
C GLY A 410 0.36 -28.79 2.12
N ASP A 411 1.40 -27.97 2.02
CA ASP A 411 2.69 -28.36 1.48
C ASP A 411 3.62 -28.77 2.62
N ILE A 412 4.26 -29.93 2.45
CA ILE A 412 5.16 -30.51 3.44
C ILE A 412 6.57 -30.52 2.86
N PHE A 413 7.53 -29.99 3.60
CA PHE A 413 8.94 -30.05 3.27
C PHE A 413 9.71 -30.68 4.43
N LEU A 414 10.58 -31.63 4.12
CA LEU A 414 11.45 -32.28 5.11
C LEU A 414 12.87 -31.80 4.92
N THR A 415 13.48 -31.30 5.99
CA THR A 415 14.88 -30.88 6.00
C THR A 415 15.76 -31.88 6.73
N PHE A 416 16.70 -32.48 6.00
CA PHE A 416 17.73 -33.40 6.51
C PHE A 416 19.05 -32.64 6.68
N GLY A 417 19.77 -32.94 7.77
CA GLY A 417 21.07 -32.31 8.07
C GLY A 417 21.07 -30.78 8.11
N GLY A 418 19.90 -30.18 8.37
CA GLY A 418 19.72 -28.73 8.48
C GLY A 418 19.91 -27.95 7.18
N SER A 419 19.97 -28.62 6.02
CA SER A 419 20.27 -27.94 4.75
C SER A 419 19.64 -28.58 3.52
N LEU A 420 19.40 -29.90 3.53
CA LEU A 420 18.83 -30.61 2.39
C LEU A 420 17.32 -30.71 2.55
N ILE A 421 16.57 -30.05 1.66
CA ILE A 421 15.12 -29.98 1.70
C ILE A 421 14.54 -30.87 0.60
N VAL A 422 13.63 -31.77 0.96
CA VAL A 422 12.86 -32.60 0.02
C VAL A 422 11.35 -32.42 0.22
N PRO A 423 10.54 -32.51 -0.85
CA PRO A 423 9.10 -32.49 -0.71
C PRO A 423 8.60 -33.75 0.01
N GLY A 424 7.58 -33.57 0.83
CA GLY A 424 6.86 -34.63 1.54
C GLY A 424 5.41 -34.74 1.11
N GLN A 425 4.80 -35.88 1.43
CA GLN A 425 3.38 -36.10 1.28
C GLN A 425 2.81 -36.71 2.57
N LEU A 426 1.63 -36.26 2.98
CA LEU A 426 0.94 -36.87 4.11
C LEU A 426 0.44 -38.26 3.73
N LEU A 427 0.89 -39.28 4.44
CA LEU A 427 0.44 -40.67 4.27
C LEU A 427 -0.68 -41.02 5.25
N LEU A 428 -0.59 -40.55 6.48
CA LEU A 428 -1.57 -40.82 7.53
C LEU A 428 -1.67 -39.62 8.48
N LEU A 429 -2.88 -39.15 8.72
CA LEU A 429 -3.20 -38.26 9.83
C LEU A 429 -4.05 -39.05 10.82
N HIS A 430 -3.50 -39.38 11.99
CA HIS A 430 -4.20 -40.28 12.89
C HIS A 430 -5.41 -39.56 13.53
N PRO A 431 -6.63 -40.12 13.48
CA PRO A 431 -7.86 -39.41 13.86
C PRO A 431 -7.95 -39.11 15.37
N VAL A 432 -7.39 -39.98 16.21
CA VAL A 432 -7.52 -39.91 17.69
C VAL A 432 -6.21 -39.50 18.36
N TYR A 433 -5.13 -40.24 18.13
CA TYR A 433 -3.81 -39.97 18.69
C TYR A 433 -3.07 -38.82 17.99
N ASN A 434 -2.18 -38.16 18.73
CA ASN A 434 -1.39 -37.02 18.28
C ASN A 434 -0.17 -37.46 17.44
N PHE A 435 -0.41 -38.05 16.27
CA PHE A 435 0.66 -38.28 15.30
C PHE A 435 0.18 -38.26 13.86
N ALA A 436 1.12 -38.01 12.95
CA ALA A 436 0.99 -38.14 11.51
C ALA A 436 2.20 -38.89 10.93
N ILE A 437 2.00 -39.54 9.79
CA ILE A 437 3.07 -40.16 9.00
C ILE A 437 3.15 -39.40 7.69
N VAL A 438 4.34 -38.89 7.40
CA VAL A 438 4.71 -38.24 6.14
C VAL A 438 5.63 -39.18 5.37
N CYS A 439 5.53 -39.20 4.05
CA CYS A 439 6.50 -39.87 3.18
C CYS A 439 7.29 -38.86 2.32
N TYR A 440 8.53 -39.21 1.98
CA TYR A 440 9.37 -38.50 1.02
C TYR A 440 9.94 -39.51 0.00
N ASN A 441 10.47 -39.02 -1.12
CA ASN A 441 11.14 -39.87 -2.10
C ASN A 441 12.60 -40.15 -1.65
N PRO A 442 12.96 -41.40 -1.29
CA PRO A 442 14.31 -41.72 -0.81
C PRO A 442 15.39 -41.52 -1.87
N ALA A 443 15.04 -41.55 -3.16
CA ALA A 443 15.99 -41.33 -4.25
C ALA A 443 16.53 -39.88 -4.30
N LEU A 444 15.97 -38.96 -3.50
CA LEU A 444 16.44 -37.58 -3.39
C LEU A 444 17.54 -37.38 -2.34
N LEU A 445 17.85 -38.41 -1.54
CA LEU A 445 18.85 -38.41 -0.46
C LEU A 445 20.08 -39.27 -0.76
#